data_AF-A0A7X6YM57-F1
#
_entry.id   AF-A0A7X6YM57-F1
#
_cell.length_a   1.000
_cell.length_b   1.000
_cell.length_c   1.000
_cell.angle_alpha   90.00
_cell.angle_beta   90.00
_cell.angle_gamma   90.00
#
_symmetry.space_group_name_H-M   'P 1'
#
loop_
_entity.id
_entity.type
_entity.pdbx_description
1 polymer ?
#
loop_
_entity_poly.entity_id
_entity_poly.type
_entity_poly.pdbx_seq_one_letter_code
_entity_poly.pdbx_strand_id
1 'polypeptide(L)'
;MNNIDVISLIKKDNLDQKNYFKTLINEAYNIGMLNDADILDIQTQLLKLLDKIVYKYNGTESSSIRKEILEEISNSNIYIIEIYLKTFNYPDDAVRTIKDKGINFIYLEGRKRIEKLLNVIRVYYIKIKENKLNLENMIYEDTILGGIKGFLKIYDPDFDAQDMKITADYPLFNNNYIRNLQGVEFVEKYVKSLYLENKFCKMFSEEKIKYLLSGYSTRYKELIINIFEIVLLEIYACKLVNKNVQNLIITKEELNKIYDILENKTEQEIKDKLQNLYIDIKKELLVKDIEIQNYIETNLDYIFKLIYNSFKQKTLDKIFITEKYIIS
;
A
#
# COMPACT_ATOMS: atom_id res chain seq x y z
N MET A 1 -31.60 9.28 -18.31
CA MET A 1 -30.96 8.30 -19.21
C MET A 1 -30.59 7.11 -18.34
N ASN A 2 -31.20 5.96 -18.59
CA ASN A 2 -31.01 4.75 -17.80
C ASN A 2 -29.55 4.29 -17.93
N ASN A 3 -28.84 4.20 -16.81
CA ASN A 3 -27.60 3.43 -16.74
C ASN A 3 -27.98 1.98 -17.02
N ILE A 4 -27.71 1.51 -18.24
CA ILE A 4 -27.65 0.09 -18.52
C ILE A 4 -26.43 -0.39 -17.74
N ASP A 5 -26.65 -1.19 -16.70
CA ASP A 5 -25.57 -1.93 -16.04
C ASP A 5 -24.90 -2.80 -17.10
N VAL A 6 -23.76 -2.34 -17.64
CA VAL A 6 -22.96 -3.13 -18.57
C VAL A 6 -22.36 -4.27 -17.75
N ILE A 7 -22.99 -5.43 -17.81
CA ILE A 7 -22.47 -6.65 -17.21
C ILE A 7 -21.23 -7.04 -18.03
N SER A 8 -20.05 -6.88 -17.43
CA SER A 8 -18.79 -7.34 -18.02
C SER A 8 -18.85 -8.86 -18.20
N LEU A 9 -18.47 -9.36 -19.38
CA LEU A 9 -18.36 -10.78 -19.65
C LEU A 9 -17.19 -11.39 -18.88
N ILE A 10 -16.08 -10.66 -18.77
CA ILE A 10 -14.92 -11.04 -17.96
C ILE A 10 -15.13 -10.59 -16.53
N LYS A 11 -15.13 -11.54 -15.59
CA LYS A 11 -15.21 -11.26 -14.16
C LYS A 11 -13.86 -10.83 -13.63
N LYS A 12 -13.80 -9.67 -12.96
CA LYS A 12 -12.57 -9.16 -12.33
C LYS A 12 -11.95 -10.13 -11.32
N ASP A 13 -12.78 -10.91 -10.63
CA ASP A 13 -12.34 -11.90 -9.65
C ASP A 13 -11.49 -13.03 -10.26
N ASN A 14 -11.56 -13.23 -11.58
CA ASN A 14 -10.74 -14.20 -12.31
C ASN A 14 -9.36 -13.63 -12.72
N LEU A 15 -9.10 -12.33 -12.49
CA LEU A 15 -7.89 -11.66 -12.96
C LEU A 15 -6.86 -11.52 -11.84
N ASP A 16 -5.65 -12.00 -12.09
CA ASP A 16 -4.52 -11.84 -11.18
C ASP A 16 -3.90 -10.45 -11.36
N GLN A 17 -3.84 -9.65 -10.30
CA GLN A 17 -3.27 -8.30 -10.35
C GLN A 17 -1.77 -8.28 -10.69
N LYS A 18 -1.01 -9.33 -10.38
CA LYS A 18 0.42 -9.45 -10.71
C LYS A 18 0.67 -9.97 -12.13
N ASN A 19 -0.29 -10.70 -12.69
CA ASN A 19 -0.22 -11.31 -14.01
C ASN A 19 -1.44 -10.90 -14.85
N TYR A 20 -1.78 -9.61 -14.79
CA TYR A 20 -3.07 -9.10 -15.26
C TYR A 20 -3.24 -9.28 -16.76
N PHE A 21 -2.22 -9.00 -17.55
CA PHE A 21 -2.28 -9.15 -18.99
C PHE A 21 -2.51 -10.61 -19.37
N LYS A 22 -1.73 -11.52 -18.79
CA LYS A 22 -1.84 -12.95 -19.07
C LYS A 22 -3.22 -13.50 -18.72
N THR A 23 -3.73 -13.20 -17.53
CA THR A 23 -5.05 -13.68 -17.08
C THR A 23 -6.17 -13.04 -17.89
N LEU A 24 -6.05 -11.76 -18.25
CA LEU A 24 -7.01 -11.07 -19.12
C LEU A 24 -7.12 -11.73 -20.50
N ILE A 25 -5.99 -12.01 -21.17
CA ILE A 25 -5.98 -12.65 -22.49
C ILE A 25 -6.56 -14.06 -22.41
N ASN A 26 -6.19 -14.84 -21.40
CA ASN A 26 -6.70 -16.20 -21.21
C ASN A 26 -8.23 -16.21 -20.99
N GLU A 27 -8.74 -15.37 -20.09
CA GLU A 27 -10.18 -15.28 -19.83
C GLU A 27 -10.92 -14.82 -21.09
N ALA A 28 -10.41 -13.81 -21.79
CA ALA A 28 -11.00 -13.31 -23.02
C ALA A 28 -11.06 -14.37 -24.13
N TYR A 29 -10.04 -15.22 -24.24
CA TYR A 29 -10.03 -16.35 -25.16
C TYR A 29 -11.06 -17.41 -24.76
N ASN A 30 -11.09 -17.79 -23.48
CA ASN A 30 -12.00 -18.82 -22.96
C ASN A 30 -13.49 -18.48 -23.20
N ILE A 31 -13.84 -17.20 -23.16
CA ILE A 31 -15.22 -16.72 -23.40
C ILE A 31 -15.48 -16.31 -24.86
N GLY A 32 -14.49 -16.47 -25.76
CA GLY A 32 -14.62 -16.18 -27.18
C GLY A 32 -14.56 -14.71 -27.59
N MET A 33 -14.13 -13.80 -26.69
CA MET A 33 -13.84 -12.41 -27.05
C MET A 33 -12.57 -12.27 -27.91
N LEU A 34 -11.63 -13.20 -27.73
CA LEU A 34 -10.44 -13.38 -28.57
C LEU A 34 -10.48 -14.76 -29.22
N ASN A 35 -10.10 -14.83 -30.49
CA ASN A 35 -9.90 -16.08 -31.23
C ASN A 35 -8.41 -16.33 -31.53
N ASP A 36 -8.07 -17.45 -32.17
CA ASP A 36 -6.69 -17.81 -32.48
C ASP A 36 -5.95 -16.76 -33.33
N ALA A 37 -6.65 -16.10 -34.26
CA ALA A 37 -6.08 -15.05 -35.09
C ALA A 37 -5.77 -13.79 -34.25
N ASP A 38 -6.66 -13.42 -33.32
CA ASP A 38 -6.43 -12.33 -32.38
C ASP A 38 -5.20 -12.62 -31.49
N ILE A 39 -5.06 -13.86 -30.99
CA ILE A 39 -3.92 -14.27 -30.16
C ILE A 39 -2.61 -14.21 -30.94
N LEU A 40 -2.59 -14.71 -32.18
CA LEU A 40 -1.41 -14.67 -33.05
C LEU A 40 -0.98 -13.22 -33.35
N ASP A 41 -1.95 -12.34 -33.60
CA ASP A 41 -1.68 -10.92 -33.85
C ASP A 41 -1.09 -10.24 -32.60
N ILE A 42 -1.69 -10.46 -31.42
CA ILE A 42 -1.16 -9.94 -30.15
C ILE A 42 0.29 -10.39 -29.90
N GLN A 43 0.58 -11.68 -30.09
CA GLN A 43 1.94 -12.22 -29.96
C GLN A 43 2.91 -11.56 -30.95
N THR A 44 2.49 -11.40 -32.20
CA THR A 44 3.29 -10.72 -33.24
C THR A 44 3.58 -9.28 -32.87
N GLN A 45 2.59 -8.55 -32.34
CA GLN A 45 2.77 -7.16 -31.91
C GLN A 45 3.69 -7.05 -30.69
N LEU A 46 3.62 -7.99 -29.74
CA LEU A 46 4.53 -8.05 -28.59
C LEU A 46 5.99 -8.28 -29.02
N LEU A 47 6.23 -9.19 -29.97
CA LEU A 47 7.57 -9.43 -30.52
C LEU A 47 8.12 -8.18 -31.22
N LYS A 48 7.32 -7.51 -32.05
CA LYS A 48 7.70 -6.25 -32.70
C LYS A 48 8.02 -5.15 -31.68
N LEU A 49 7.24 -5.07 -30.60
CA LEU A 49 7.52 -4.13 -29.51
C LEU A 49 8.84 -4.46 -28.82
N LEU A 50 9.07 -5.74 -28.51
CA LEU A 50 10.31 -6.20 -27.88
C LEU A 50 11.53 -5.83 -28.73
N ASP A 51 11.51 -6.15 -30.02
CA ASP A 51 12.59 -5.81 -30.97
C ASP A 51 12.89 -4.30 -30.98
N LYS A 52 11.83 -3.48 -30.99
CA LYS A 52 11.95 -2.01 -30.97
C LYS A 52 12.60 -1.51 -29.69
N ILE A 53 12.21 -2.03 -28.53
CA ILE A 53 12.77 -1.58 -27.24
C ILE A 53 14.20 -2.10 -27.04
N VAL A 54 14.47 -3.33 -27.48
CA VAL A 54 15.81 -3.92 -27.57
C VAL A 54 16.74 -3.05 -28.41
N TYR A 55 16.31 -2.62 -29.59
CA TYR A 55 17.09 -1.73 -30.44
C TYR A 55 17.39 -0.39 -29.72
N LYS A 56 16.41 0.15 -28.97
CA LYS A 56 16.62 1.35 -28.15
C LYS A 56 17.63 1.11 -27.01
N TYR A 57 17.63 -0.07 -26.40
CA TYR A 57 18.54 -0.44 -25.30
C TYR A 57 20.00 -0.54 -25.77
N ASN A 58 20.24 -1.23 -26.89
CA ASN A 58 21.59 -1.45 -27.44
C ASN A 58 22.18 -0.24 -28.18
N GLY A 59 21.36 0.73 -28.58
CA GLY A 59 21.79 1.79 -29.50
C GLY A 59 22.08 1.25 -30.90
N THR A 60 23.03 1.86 -31.62
CA THR A 60 23.38 1.48 -33.00
C THR A 60 24.37 0.31 -33.11
N GLU A 61 24.83 -0.26 -31.99
CA GLU A 61 25.84 -1.31 -32.01
C GLU A 61 25.21 -2.70 -31.97
N SER A 62 25.37 -3.43 -33.07
CA SER A 62 24.91 -4.81 -33.27
C SER A 62 25.77 -5.78 -32.45
N SER A 63 25.43 -5.97 -31.19
CA SER A 63 25.93 -7.08 -30.38
C SER A 63 24.78 -7.98 -29.93
N SER A 64 25.04 -9.29 -29.89
CA SER A 64 24.10 -10.30 -29.40
C SER A 64 23.66 -9.95 -27.97
N ILE A 65 22.35 -9.81 -27.75
CA ILE A 65 21.81 -9.53 -26.42
C ILE A 65 21.73 -10.83 -25.63
N ARG A 66 22.12 -10.75 -24.37
CA ARG A 66 21.97 -11.84 -23.42
C ARG A 66 20.48 -12.14 -23.21
N LYS A 67 20.13 -13.42 -23.14
CA LYS A 67 18.75 -13.87 -22.99
C LYS A 67 18.06 -13.24 -21.76
N GLU A 68 18.81 -13.06 -20.67
CA GLU A 68 18.32 -12.45 -19.44
C GLU A 68 17.86 -11.00 -19.66
N ILE A 69 18.60 -10.20 -20.44
CA ILE A 69 18.23 -8.81 -20.77
C ILE A 69 16.96 -8.79 -21.63
N LEU A 70 16.84 -9.74 -22.58
CA LEU A 70 15.64 -9.86 -23.40
C LEU A 70 14.40 -10.16 -22.55
N GLU A 71 14.54 -11.05 -21.56
CA GLU A 71 13.48 -11.39 -20.61
C GLU A 71 13.13 -10.20 -19.70
N GLU A 72 14.11 -9.46 -19.18
CA GLU A 72 13.90 -8.24 -18.38
C GLU A 72 13.11 -7.18 -19.15
N ILE A 73 13.55 -6.86 -20.39
CA ILE A 73 12.85 -5.89 -21.25
C ILE A 73 11.44 -6.39 -21.59
N SER A 74 11.27 -7.68 -21.86
CA SER A 74 9.95 -8.26 -22.13
C SER A 74 9.03 -8.10 -20.91
N ASN A 75 9.52 -8.39 -19.71
CA ASN A 75 8.75 -8.23 -18.47
C ASN A 75 8.37 -6.77 -18.22
N SER A 76 9.31 -5.84 -18.44
CA SER A 76 9.06 -4.39 -18.37
C SER A 76 7.96 -3.96 -19.35
N ASN A 77 8.04 -4.42 -20.61
CA ASN A 77 7.03 -4.11 -21.62
C ASN A 77 5.63 -4.60 -21.22
N ILE A 78 5.52 -5.83 -20.73
CA ILE A 78 4.25 -6.40 -20.24
C ILE A 78 3.72 -5.59 -19.07
N TYR A 79 4.56 -5.27 -18.08
CA TYR A 79 4.14 -4.46 -16.93
C TYR A 79 3.63 -3.06 -17.35
N ILE A 80 4.30 -2.41 -18.30
CA ILE A 80 3.88 -1.11 -18.84
C ILE A 80 2.50 -1.22 -19.51
N ILE A 81 2.26 -2.29 -20.28
CA ILE A 81 0.97 -2.60 -20.91
C ILE A 81 -0.10 -2.79 -19.82
N GLU A 82 0.18 -3.61 -18.81
CA GLU A 82 -0.74 -3.89 -17.70
C GLU A 82 -1.16 -2.64 -16.96
N ILE A 83 -0.23 -1.73 -16.66
CA ILE A 83 -0.52 -0.47 -15.98
C ILE A 83 -1.64 0.31 -16.66
N TYR A 84 -1.67 0.32 -17.99
CA TYR A 84 -2.73 1.01 -18.73
C TYR A 84 -4.03 0.20 -18.74
N LEU A 85 -3.95 -1.12 -18.99
CA LEU A 85 -5.12 -1.97 -19.06
C LEU A 85 -5.87 -2.08 -17.71
N LYS A 86 -5.17 -1.94 -16.58
CA LYS A 86 -5.76 -1.88 -15.24
C LYS A 86 -6.57 -0.59 -14.99
N THR A 87 -6.46 0.42 -15.85
CA THR A 87 -7.24 1.67 -15.70
C THR A 87 -8.69 1.54 -16.15
N PHE A 88 -9.03 0.49 -16.90
CA PHE A 88 -10.38 0.28 -17.39
C PHE A 88 -11.28 -0.26 -16.26
N ASN A 89 -12.48 0.33 -16.16
CA ASN A 89 -13.47 -0.11 -15.18
C ASN A 89 -14.02 -1.51 -15.50
N TYR A 90 -14.08 -1.88 -16.78
CA TYR A 90 -14.53 -3.21 -17.22
C TYR A 90 -13.41 -3.89 -18.01
N PRO A 91 -13.00 -5.12 -17.65
CA PRO A 91 -11.94 -5.81 -18.38
C PRO A 91 -12.25 -6.02 -19.87
N ASP A 92 -13.53 -6.13 -20.22
CA ASP A 92 -13.98 -6.20 -21.61
C ASP A 92 -13.53 -4.99 -22.45
N ASP A 93 -13.50 -3.79 -21.87
CA ASP A 93 -13.02 -2.57 -22.54
C ASP A 93 -11.51 -2.63 -22.79
N ALA A 94 -10.76 -3.22 -21.86
CA ALA A 94 -9.33 -3.43 -22.02
C ALA A 94 -9.05 -4.37 -23.21
N VAL A 95 -9.83 -5.46 -23.34
CA VAL A 95 -9.74 -6.40 -24.47
C VAL A 95 -10.10 -5.71 -25.79
N ARG A 96 -11.21 -4.96 -25.83
CA ARG A 96 -11.59 -4.18 -27.03
C ARG A 96 -10.49 -3.20 -27.42
N THR A 97 -9.89 -2.53 -26.46
CA THR A 97 -8.78 -1.59 -26.72
C THR A 97 -7.56 -2.30 -27.32
N ILE A 98 -7.24 -3.51 -26.88
CA ILE A 98 -6.17 -4.33 -27.49
C ILE A 98 -6.47 -4.58 -28.97
N LYS A 99 -7.71 -4.97 -29.31
CA LYS A 99 -8.11 -5.24 -30.70
C LYS A 99 -8.13 -3.98 -31.57
N ASP A 100 -8.72 -2.90 -31.07
CA ASP A 100 -9.01 -1.70 -31.87
C ASP A 100 -7.80 -0.79 -32.03
N LYS A 101 -6.90 -0.75 -31.03
CA LYS A 101 -5.76 0.19 -30.99
C LYS A 101 -4.40 -0.49 -31.05
N GLY A 102 -4.32 -1.78 -30.73
CA GLY A 102 -3.08 -2.55 -30.72
C GLY A 102 -2.16 -2.30 -29.52
N ILE A 103 -1.18 -3.19 -29.38
CA ILE A 103 -0.26 -3.26 -28.25
C ILE A 103 0.65 -2.03 -28.15
N ASN A 104 1.15 -1.50 -29.28
CA ASN A 104 2.03 -0.34 -29.26
C ASN A 104 1.31 0.92 -28.74
N PHE A 105 0.01 1.09 -29.04
CA PHE A 105 -0.78 2.19 -28.46
C PHE A 105 -0.90 2.04 -26.94
N ILE A 106 -1.29 0.85 -26.48
CA ILE A 106 -1.43 0.54 -25.05
C ILE A 106 -0.12 0.75 -24.30
N TYR A 107 1.00 0.29 -24.85
CA TYR A 107 2.33 0.51 -24.29
C TYR A 107 2.63 2.00 -24.11
N LEU A 108 2.39 2.84 -25.12
CA LEU A 108 2.62 4.28 -25.04
C LEU A 108 1.74 4.97 -23.99
N GLU A 109 0.48 4.57 -23.87
CA GLU A 109 -0.40 5.08 -22.79
C GLU A 109 0.06 4.59 -21.40
N GLY A 110 0.56 3.36 -21.31
CA GLY A 110 1.23 2.82 -20.11
C GLY A 110 2.43 3.65 -19.69
N ARG A 111 3.31 4.01 -20.63
CA ARG A 111 4.46 4.92 -20.39
C ARG A 111 3.98 6.25 -19.82
N LYS A 112 2.97 6.88 -20.44
CA LYS A 112 2.40 8.15 -19.95
C LYS A 112 1.83 8.00 -18.54
N ARG A 113 1.22 6.86 -18.22
CA ARG A 113 0.67 6.58 -16.90
C ARG A 113 1.78 6.44 -15.84
N ILE A 114 2.87 5.75 -16.15
CA ILE A 114 4.06 5.66 -15.29
C ILE A 114 4.60 7.06 -14.97
N GLU A 115 4.77 7.92 -15.98
CA GLU A 115 5.24 9.29 -15.77
C GLU A 115 4.33 10.09 -14.83
N LYS A 116 3.00 9.95 -14.97
CA LYS A 116 2.04 10.56 -14.04
C LYS A 116 2.22 10.04 -12.61
N LEU A 117 2.42 8.73 -12.42
CA LEU A 117 2.64 8.13 -11.11
C LEU A 117 3.97 8.60 -10.48
N LEU A 118 5.04 8.69 -11.27
CA LEU A 118 6.32 9.23 -10.83
C LEU A 118 6.20 10.68 -10.35
N ASN A 119 5.43 11.51 -11.07
CA ASN A 119 5.17 12.89 -10.63
C ASN A 119 4.39 12.94 -9.30
N VAL A 120 3.40 12.07 -9.13
CA VAL A 120 2.69 11.93 -7.84
C VAL A 120 3.67 11.54 -6.74
N ILE A 121 4.54 10.54 -6.97
CA ILE A 121 5.54 10.10 -5.98
C ILE A 121 6.47 11.25 -5.60
N ARG A 122 6.97 12.03 -6.57
CA ARG A 122 7.83 13.20 -6.31
C ARG A 122 7.14 14.22 -5.41
N VAL A 123 5.86 14.53 -5.68
CA VAL A 123 5.06 15.45 -4.87
C VAL A 123 4.87 14.91 -3.46
N TYR A 124 4.51 13.64 -3.31
CA TYR A 124 4.34 13.03 -1.98
C TYR A 124 5.66 12.92 -1.22
N TYR A 125 6.78 12.68 -1.89
CA TYR A 125 8.08 12.65 -1.24
C TYR A 125 8.46 14.02 -0.64
N ILE A 126 8.12 15.13 -1.31
CA ILE A 126 8.26 16.47 -0.72
C ILE A 126 7.39 16.59 0.53
N LYS A 127 6.10 16.24 0.43
CA LYS A 127 5.15 16.30 1.56
C LYS A 127 5.55 15.42 2.74
N ILE A 128 6.13 14.24 2.49
CA ILE A 128 6.62 13.33 3.53
C ILE A 128 7.78 13.96 4.30
N LYS A 129 8.70 14.63 3.61
CA LYS A 129 9.80 15.35 4.28
C LYS A 129 9.28 16.48 5.15
N GLU A 130 8.26 17.21 4.70
CA GLU A 130 7.62 18.29 5.47
C GLU A 130 6.86 17.76 6.70
N ASN A 131 6.15 16.64 6.53
CA ASN A 131 5.37 16.02 7.61
C ASN A 131 6.11 14.92 8.37
N LYS A 132 7.43 14.75 8.15
CA LYS A 132 8.26 13.76 8.83
C LYS A 132 8.15 13.94 10.34
N LEU A 133 8.10 12.83 11.05
CA LEU A 133 8.17 12.80 12.50
C LEU A 133 9.63 12.96 12.94
N ASN A 134 9.88 13.82 13.92
CA ASN A 134 11.21 14.00 14.51
C ASN A 134 11.46 12.94 15.60
N LEU A 135 11.55 11.68 15.17
CA LEU A 135 11.72 10.50 16.01
C LEU A 135 13.02 9.80 15.64
N GLU A 136 13.76 9.32 16.63
CA GLU A 136 15.05 8.65 16.44
C GLU A 136 14.91 7.17 16.00
N ASN A 137 13.91 6.83 15.17
CA ASN A 137 13.78 5.48 14.63
C ASN A 137 14.51 5.38 13.28
N MET A 138 15.63 4.65 13.27
CA MET A 138 16.53 4.58 12.11
C MET A 138 15.85 4.00 10.88
N ILE A 139 15.05 2.93 11.02
CA ILE A 139 14.36 2.28 9.90
C ILE A 139 13.39 3.23 9.20
N TYR A 140 12.62 4.00 9.97
CA TYR A 140 11.74 5.04 9.47
C TYR A 140 12.51 6.15 8.72
N GLU A 141 13.61 6.64 9.30
CA GLU A 141 14.42 7.68 8.69
C GLU A 141 15.12 7.21 7.41
N ASP A 142 15.74 6.03 7.44
CA ASP A 142 16.45 5.44 6.31
C ASP A 142 15.50 5.11 5.16
N THR A 143 14.28 4.65 5.45
CA THR A 143 13.28 4.40 4.40
C THR A 143 12.91 5.70 3.67
N ILE A 144 12.77 6.82 4.40
CA ILE A 144 12.42 8.12 3.81
C ILE A 144 13.62 8.73 3.06
N LEU A 145 14.77 8.85 3.73
CA LEU A 145 15.92 9.60 3.22
C LEU A 145 16.82 8.77 2.29
N GLY A 146 16.86 7.46 2.51
CA GLY A 146 17.59 6.48 1.71
C GLY A 146 16.68 5.83 0.67
N GLY A 147 15.71 5.02 1.10
CA GLY A 147 14.87 4.19 0.24
C GLY A 147 14.12 4.96 -0.85
N ILE A 148 13.21 5.86 -0.46
CA ILE A 148 12.38 6.63 -1.41
C ILE A 148 13.24 7.53 -2.31
N LYS A 149 14.29 8.15 -1.74
CA LYS A 149 15.24 8.98 -2.49
C LYS A 149 16.00 8.15 -3.53
N GLY A 150 16.43 6.95 -3.14
CA GLY A 150 17.14 6.00 -4.00
C GLY A 150 16.27 5.61 -5.19
N PHE A 151 15.04 5.17 -4.94
CA PHE A 151 14.05 4.87 -5.98
C PHE A 151 13.95 5.97 -7.03
N LEU A 152 13.72 7.22 -6.59
CA LEU A 152 13.58 8.36 -7.50
C LEU A 152 14.82 8.64 -8.35
N LYS A 153 16.00 8.14 -7.94
CA LYS A 153 17.27 8.29 -8.65
C LYS A 153 17.53 7.17 -9.65
N ILE A 154 17.19 5.92 -9.31
CA ILE A 154 17.64 4.73 -10.05
C ILE A 154 16.51 3.95 -10.74
N TYR A 155 15.24 4.26 -10.48
CA TYR A 155 14.13 3.59 -11.14
C TYR A 155 14.19 3.80 -12.66
N ASP A 156 14.18 2.70 -13.40
CA ASP A 156 14.23 2.70 -14.85
C ASP A 156 12.85 2.36 -15.42
N PRO A 157 12.08 3.38 -15.84
CA PRO A 157 10.77 3.13 -16.40
C PRO A 157 10.87 2.50 -17.79
N ASP A 158 11.95 2.66 -18.55
CA ASP A 158 12.03 2.21 -19.95
C ASP A 158 12.34 0.72 -20.08
N PHE A 159 13.22 0.19 -19.23
CA PHE A 159 13.77 -1.15 -19.41
C PHE A 159 13.52 -2.11 -18.23
N ASP A 160 13.14 -1.58 -17.06
CA ASP A 160 12.93 -2.39 -15.84
C ASP A 160 11.78 -1.83 -14.98
N ALA A 161 10.65 -1.53 -15.64
CA ALA A 161 9.53 -0.80 -15.03
C ALA A 161 8.83 -1.54 -13.88
N GLN A 162 8.90 -2.87 -13.87
CA GLN A 162 8.31 -3.72 -12.84
C GLN A 162 9.12 -3.73 -11.55
N ASP A 163 10.43 -3.43 -11.61
CA ASP A 163 11.29 -3.42 -10.43
C ASP A 163 11.00 -2.18 -9.57
N MET A 164 10.72 -2.42 -8.30
CA MET A 164 10.41 -1.36 -7.33
C MET A 164 11.65 -0.55 -6.95
N LYS A 165 12.88 -1.05 -7.14
CA LYS A 165 14.16 -0.36 -6.85
C LYS A 165 14.18 0.40 -5.50
N ILE A 166 13.53 -0.14 -4.47
CA ILE A 166 13.40 0.47 -3.14
C ILE A 166 13.52 -0.59 -2.04
N THR A 167 14.19 -0.22 -0.95
CA THR A 167 14.13 -0.93 0.33
C THR A 167 13.07 -0.26 1.20
N ALA A 168 11.86 -0.82 1.19
CA ALA A 168 10.71 -0.33 1.94
C ALA A 168 10.66 -0.97 3.33
N ASP A 169 11.71 -0.77 4.12
CA ASP A 169 11.95 -1.51 5.37
C ASP A 169 11.00 -1.10 6.50
N TYR A 170 10.56 0.17 6.52
CA TYR A 170 9.53 0.62 7.45
C TYR A 170 8.17 -0.03 7.11
N PRO A 171 7.55 -0.78 8.04
CA PRO A 171 6.29 -1.43 7.76
C PRO A 171 5.15 -0.40 7.79
N LEU A 172 4.20 -0.51 6.85
CA LEU A 172 2.97 0.30 6.82
C LEU A 172 1.78 -0.43 7.45
N PHE A 173 0.80 0.30 7.96
CA PHE A 173 -0.41 -0.25 8.57
C PHE A 173 -1.26 -1.03 7.56
N ASN A 174 -1.30 -0.57 6.30
CA ASN A 174 -2.04 -1.21 5.20
C ASN A 174 -1.18 -2.21 4.38
N ASN A 175 -0.07 -2.71 4.92
CA ASN A 175 0.89 -3.55 4.19
C ASN A 175 0.23 -4.72 3.43
N ASN A 176 -0.78 -5.37 4.02
CA ASN A 176 -1.49 -6.49 3.38
C ASN A 176 -2.12 -6.15 2.03
N TYR A 177 -2.52 -4.89 1.81
CA TYR A 177 -3.18 -4.44 0.58
C TYR A 177 -2.20 -4.00 -0.51
N ILE A 178 -0.99 -3.59 -0.13
CA ILE A 178 0.01 -3.08 -1.08
C ILE A 178 0.97 -4.19 -1.56
N ARG A 179 1.07 -5.32 -0.85
CA ARG A 179 1.94 -6.47 -1.20
C ARG A 179 1.72 -7.09 -2.57
N ASN A 180 0.56 -6.81 -3.18
CA ASN A 180 0.22 -7.32 -4.50
C ASN A 180 0.57 -6.35 -5.64
N LEU A 181 1.06 -5.15 -5.31
CA LEU A 181 1.51 -4.16 -6.28
C LEU A 181 2.99 -4.36 -6.60
N GLN A 182 3.40 -3.84 -7.76
CA GLN A 182 4.78 -3.89 -8.24
C GLN A 182 5.20 -2.52 -8.79
N GLY A 183 6.50 -2.37 -9.09
CA GLY A 183 7.10 -1.17 -9.66
C GLY A 183 6.58 0.15 -9.06
N VAL A 184 6.30 1.10 -9.94
CA VAL A 184 5.76 2.42 -9.57
C VAL A 184 4.39 2.38 -8.88
N GLU A 185 3.54 1.36 -9.11
CA GLU A 185 2.23 1.26 -8.45
C GLU A 185 2.39 1.03 -6.95
N PHE A 186 3.32 0.14 -6.57
CA PHE A 186 3.67 -0.11 -5.17
C PHE A 186 4.19 1.16 -4.51
N VAL A 187 5.19 1.80 -5.13
CA VAL A 187 5.85 2.97 -4.54
C VAL A 187 4.87 4.14 -4.38
N GLU A 188 3.98 4.36 -5.34
CA GLU A 188 2.93 5.40 -5.24
C GLU A 188 2.02 5.17 -4.03
N LYS A 189 1.54 3.94 -3.83
CA LYS A 189 0.72 3.61 -2.67
C LYS A 189 1.49 3.68 -1.38
N TYR A 190 2.75 3.26 -1.39
CA TYR A 190 3.63 3.30 -0.23
C TYR A 190 3.82 4.74 0.27
N VAL A 191 4.25 5.66 -0.60
CA VAL A 191 4.48 7.06 -0.20
C VAL A 191 3.20 7.77 0.22
N LYS A 192 2.07 7.47 -0.43
CA LYS A 192 0.76 8.01 0.00
C LYS A 192 0.36 7.53 1.40
N SER A 193 0.55 6.24 1.67
CA SER A 193 0.24 5.64 2.97
C SER A 193 1.13 6.24 4.06
N LEU A 194 2.44 6.31 3.83
CA LEU A 194 3.39 6.91 4.77
C LEU A 194 3.08 8.38 5.07
N TYR A 195 2.68 9.15 4.05
CA TYR A 195 2.24 10.53 4.24
C TYR A 195 1.01 10.61 5.17
N LEU A 196 0.02 9.74 4.99
CA LEU A 196 -1.19 9.73 5.82
C LEU A 196 -0.88 9.29 7.27
N GLU A 197 -0.02 8.27 7.44
CA GLU A 197 0.46 7.85 8.76
C GLU A 197 1.16 9.00 9.51
N ASN A 198 2.10 9.68 8.85
CA ASN A 198 2.77 10.85 9.39
C ASN A 198 1.78 11.97 9.76
N LYS A 199 0.82 12.25 8.86
CA LYS A 199 -0.19 13.29 9.06
C LYS A 199 -1.04 13.00 10.30
N PHE A 200 -1.44 11.75 10.50
CA PHE A 200 -2.16 11.32 11.69
C PHE A 200 -1.31 11.44 12.96
N CYS A 201 -0.06 10.94 12.95
CA CYS A 201 0.82 11.04 14.11
C CYS A 201 1.11 12.51 14.49
N LYS A 202 1.19 13.43 13.53
CA LYS A 202 1.35 14.87 13.78
C LYS A 202 0.15 15.54 14.49
N MET A 203 -0.96 14.84 14.69
CA MET A 203 -2.07 15.32 15.52
C MET A 203 -1.75 15.26 17.02
N PHE A 204 -0.68 14.57 17.40
CA PHE A 204 -0.19 14.41 18.77
C PHE A 204 1.16 15.08 18.93
N SER A 205 1.53 15.44 20.16
CA SER A 205 2.85 16.01 20.40
C SER A 205 3.95 14.96 20.24
N GLU A 206 5.08 15.38 19.68
CA GLU A 206 6.24 14.51 19.48
C GLU A 206 6.76 13.93 20.79
N GLU A 207 6.71 14.69 21.89
CA GLU A 207 7.10 14.23 23.22
C GLU A 207 6.25 13.06 23.70
N LYS A 208 4.94 13.10 23.47
CA LYS A 208 4.02 12.01 23.84
C LYS A 208 4.27 10.77 23.00
N ILE A 209 4.52 10.92 21.70
CA ILE A 209 4.87 9.78 20.84
C ILE A 209 6.21 9.18 21.27
N LYS A 210 7.23 10.00 21.56
CA LYS A 210 8.53 9.50 22.06
C LYS A 210 8.38 8.73 23.37
N TYR A 211 7.57 9.24 24.29
CA TYR A 211 7.26 8.57 25.55
C TYR A 211 6.54 7.23 25.32
N LEU A 212 5.55 7.21 24.43
CA LEU A 212 4.85 5.98 24.06
C LEU A 212 5.82 4.93 23.47
N LEU A 213 6.69 5.34 22.55
CA LEU A 213 7.67 4.45 21.91
C LEU A 213 8.73 3.94 22.89
N SER A 214 9.18 4.76 23.85
CA SER A 214 10.11 4.31 24.88
C SER A 214 9.47 3.31 25.86
N GLY A 215 8.17 3.48 26.15
CA GLY A 215 7.37 2.51 26.89
C GLY A 215 7.16 1.20 26.13
N TYR A 216 7.05 1.27 24.80
CA TYR A 216 6.98 0.10 23.92
C TYR A 216 8.28 -0.70 23.97
N SER A 217 9.43 -0.03 23.82
CA SER A 217 10.75 -0.64 23.99
C SER A 217 11.82 0.41 24.22
N THR A 218 12.76 0.17 25.15
CA THR A 218 13.94 1.03 25.32
C THR A 218 14.84 1.08 24.08
N ARG A 219 14.71 0.11 23.17
CA ARG A 219 15.43 0.02 21.89
C ARG A 219 14.58 0.39 20.69
N TYR A 220 13.46 1.08 20.85
CA TYR A 220 12.54 1.42 19.74
C TYR A 220 13.24 2.10 18.55
N LYS A 221 14.36 2.78 18.79
CA LYS A 221 15.19 3.44 17.78
C LYS A 221 15.70 2.50 16.68
N GLU A 222 15.87 1.21 17.00
CA GLU A 222 16.42 0.19 16.11
C GLU A 222 15.35 -0.80 15.63
N LEU A 223 14.11 -0.70 16.13
CA LEU A 223 13.06 -1.66 15.82
C LEU A 223 12.37 -1.38 14.49
N ILE A 224 12.05 -2.46 13.77
CA ILE A 224 11.15 -2.46 12.62
C ILE A 224 9.72 -2.49 13.16
N ILE A 225 9.14 -1.30 13.38
CA ILE A 225 7.79 -1.11 13.93
C ILE A 225 7.03 -0.07 13.12
N ASN A 226 5.70 -0.21 13.06
CA ASN A 226 4.83 0.82 12.52
C ASN A 226 4.46 1.79 13.66
N ILE A 227 4.91 3.04 13.56
CA ILE A 227 4.72 4.05 14.61
C ILE A 227 3.24 4.46 14.69
N PHE A 228 2.59 4.59 13.53
CA PHE A 228 1.17 4.93 13.44
C PHE A 228 0.26 3.91 14.12
N GLU A 229 0.53 2.63 13.95
CA GLU A 229 -0.23 1.52 14.53
C GLU A 229 -0.13 1.54 16.05
N ILE A 230 1.07 1.77 16.60
CA ILE A 230 1.28 1.90 18.05
C ILE A 230 0.47 3.10 18.59
N VAL A 231 0.52 4.25 17.92
CA VAL A 231 -0.27 5.43 18.31
C VAL A 231 -1.78 5.13 18.21
N LEU A 232 -2.24 4.48 17.14
CA LEU A 232 -3.64 4.12 16.95
C LEU A 232 -4.14 3.16 18.04
N LEU A 233 -3.37 2.13 18.38
CA LEU A 233 -3.70 1.18 19.45
C LEU A 233 -3.79 1.88 20.82
N GLU A 234 -2.88 2.81 21.11
CA GLU A 234 -2.90 3.55 22.37
C GLU A 234 -4.11 4.49 22.46
N ILE A 235 -4.58 5.04 21.34
CA ILE A 235 -5.83 5.81 21.28
C ILE A 235 -7.03 4.91 21.65
N TYR A 236 -7.09 3.68 21.12
CA TYR A 236 -8.13 2.72 21.53
C TYR A 236 -8.06 2.43 23.02
N ALA A 237 -6.86 2.22 23.56
CA ALA A 237 -6.66 1.98 24.99
C ALA A 237 -7.19 3.16 25.84
N CYS A 238 -6.80 4.40 25.49
CA CYS A 238 -7.29 5.60 26.14
C CYS A 238 -8.81 5.71 26.09
N LYS A 239 -9.44 5.47 24.93
CA LYS A 239 -10.90 5.54 24.79
C LYS A 239 -11.62 4.44 25.57
N LEU A 240 -11.06 3.23 25.66
CA LEU A 240 -11.65 2.14 26.45
C LEU A 240 -11.78 2.50 27.93
N VAL A 241 -10.86 3.30 28.47
CA VAL A 241 -10.89 3.78 29.87
C VAL A 241 -11.35 5.24 30.01
N ASN A 242 -11.98 5.80 28.97
CA ASN A 242 -12.50 7.18 28.93
C ASN A 242 -11.46 8.28 29.25
N LYS A 243 -10.21 8.06 28.85
CA LYS A 243 -9.14 9.06 28.93
C LYS A 243 -9.09 9.94 27.70
N ASN A 244 -8.51 11.13 27.88
CA ASN A 244 -8.14 12.00 26.77
C ASN A 244 -7.05 11.31 25.92
N VAL A 245 -7.37 11.08 24.65
CA VAL A 245 -6.51 10.43 23.66
C VAL A 245 -5.22 11.20 23.37
N GLN A 246 -5.23 12.53 23.58
CA GLN A 246 -4.04 13.38 23.40
C GLN A 246 -2.89 13.03 24.36
N ASN A 247 -3.19 12.31 25.44
CA ASN A 247 -2.18 11.91 26.41
C ASN A 247 -1.39 10.66 26.00
N LEU A 248 -1.94 9.81 25.12
CA LEU A 248 -1.33 8.55 24.65
C LEU A 248 -0.72 7.72 25.80
N ILE A 249 -1.45 7.56 26.91
CA ILE A 249 -0.94 6.85 28.09
C ILE A 249 -2.07 6.27 28.93
N ILE A 250 -1.91 5.00 29.28
CA ILE A 250 -2.71 4.31 30.30
C ILE A 250 -1.84 3.85 31.47
N THR A 251 -2.44 3.69 32.64
CA THR A 251 -1.80 3.07 33.81
C THR A 251 -1.98 1.55 33.78
N LYS A 252 -1.25 0.82 34.63
CA LYS A 252 -1.46 -0.62 34.79
C LYS A 252 -2.86 -0.97 35.33
N GLU A 253 -3.40 -0.14 36.21
CA GLU A 253 -4.76 -0.30 36.73
C GLU A 253 -5.80 -0.12 35.62
N GLU A 254 -5.57 0.84 34.73
CA GLU A 254 -6.42 1.07 33.55
C GLU A 254 -6.32 -0.08 32.55
N LEU A 255 -5.14 -0.66 32.33
CA LEU A 255 -5.01 -1.87 31.53
C LEU A 255 -5.83 -3.03 32.11
N ASN A 256 -5.82 -3.22 33.44
CA ASN A 256 -6.66 -4.24 34.09
C ASN A 256 -8.15 -3.94 33.89
N LYS A 257 -8.57 -2.68 33.99
CA LYS A 257 -9.95 -2.28 33.66
C LYS A 257 -10.31 -2.64 32.21
N ILE A 258 -9.38 -2.56 31.26
CA ILE A 258 -9.64 -2.99 29.88
C ILE A 258 -9.91 -4.49 29.83
N TYR A 259 -9.16 -5.32 30.57
CA TYR A 259 -9.48 -6.76 30.68
C TYR A 259 -10.88 -6.98 31.23
N ASP A 260 -11.27 -6.30 32.31
CA ASP A 260 -12.60 -6.42 32.91
C ASP A 260 -13.71 -5.98 31.94
N ILE A 261 -13.48 -4.90 31.18
CA ILE A 261 -14.41 -4.40 30.17
C ILE A 261 -14.67 -5.44 29.07
N LEU A 262 -13.63 -6.15 28.66
CA LEU A 262 -13.70 -7.17 27.60
C LEU A 262 -14.12 -8.54 28.13
N GLU A 263 -14.07 -8.75 29.43
CA GLU A 263 -14.47 -9.99 30.08
C GLU A 263 -15.95 -10.30 29.80
N ASN A 264 -16.25 -11.60 29.68
CA ASN A 264 -17.58 -12.14 29.38
C ASN A 264 -18.21 -11.67 28.06
N LYS A 265 -17.44 -11.04 27.16
CA LYS A 265 -17.91 -10.68 25.80
C LYS A 265 -17.48 -11.70 24.77
N THR A 266 -18.37 -11.94 23.82
CA THR A 266 -18.08 -12.67 22.59
C THR A 266 -17.18 -11.83 21.67
N GLU A 267 -16.58 -12.49 20.68
CA GLU A 267 -15.77 -11.81 19.66
C GLU A 267 -16.56 -10.71 18.94
N GLN A 268 -17.82 -10.97 18.62
CA GLN A 268 -18.69 -10.02 17.94
C GLN A 268 -19.00 -8.80 18.83
N GLU A 269 -19.29 -9.00 20.12
CA GLU A 269 -19.55 -7.89 21.05
C GLU A 269 -18.30 -7.02 21.27
N ILE A 270 -17.11 -7.63 21.31
CA ILE A 270 -15.84 -6.89 21.37
C ILE A 270 -15.67 -6.08 20.08
N LYS A 271 -15.90 -6.69 18.91
CA LYS A 271 -15.83 -6.01 17.62
C LYS A 271 -16.78 -4.82 17.55
N ASP A 272 -18.04 -4.99 17.90
CA ASP A 272 -19.05 -3.93 17.88
C ASP A 272 -18.67 -2.79 18.83
N LYS A 273 -18.14 -3.12 20.02
CA LYS A 273 -17.64 -2.11 20.96
C LYS A 273 -16.48 -1.32 20.39
N LEU A 274 -15.47 -1.97 19.80
CA LEU A 274 -14.32 -1.31 19.20
C LEU A 274 -14.74 -0.46 17.99
N GLN A 275 -15.71 -0.92 17.20
CA GLN A 275 -16.26 -0.15 16.08
C GLN A 275 -16.98 1.12 16.54
N ASN A 276 -17.74 1.06 17.63
CA ASN A 276 -18.35 2.25 18.23
C ASN A 276 -17.29 3.23 18.75
N LEU A 277 -16.22 2.72 19.38
CA LEU A 277 -15.10 3.57 19.80
C LEU A 277 -14.41 4.24 18.61
N TYR A 278 -14.25 3.54 17.49
CA TYR A 278 -13.73 4.15 16.27
C TYR A 278 -14.60 5.30 15.75
N ILE A 279 -15.92 5.15 15.79
CA ILE A 279 -16.85 6.22 15.41
C ILE A 279 -16.64 7.45 16.30
N ASP A 280 -16.40 7.26 17.60
CA ASP A 280 -16.11 8.36 18.51
C ASP A 280 -14.74 9.00 18.24
N ILE A 281 -13.69 8.19 18.00
CA ILE A 281 -12.36 8.67 17.59
C ILE A 281 -12.47 9.52 16.31
N LYS A 282 -13.27 9.06 15.34
CA LYS A 282 -13.50 9.77 14.08
C LYS A 282 -14.17 11.14 14.30
N LYS A 283 -15.17 11.22 15.20
CA LYS A 283 -15.83 12.48 15.57
C LYS A 283 -14.94 13.42 16.39
N GLU A 284 -14.02 12.87 17.17
CA GLU A 284 -13.15 13.65 18.04
C GLU A 284 -11.91 14.19 17.31
N LEU A 285 -11.27 13.35 16.49
CA LEU A 285 -9.97 13.65 15.88
C LEU A 285 -10.06 13.84 14.37
N LEU A 286 -10.87 13.05 13.65
CA LEU A 286 -10.74 12.90 12.20
C LEU A 286 -11.82 13.62 11.38
N VAL A 287 -12.62 14.51 12.00
CA VAL A 287 -13.83 15.10 11.39
C VAL A 287 -13.63 15.62 9.98
N LYS A 288 -12.47 16.23 9.68
CA LYS A 288 -12.18 16.88 8.40
C LYS A 288 -11.24 16.08 7.49
N ASP A 289 -10.73 14.93 7.94
CA ASP A 289 -9.67 14.18 7.27
C ASP A 289 -10.17 12.85 6.68
N ILE A 290 -10.99 12.95 5.64
CA ILE A 290 -11.59 11.80 4.94
C ILE A 290 -10.54 10.82 4.43
N GLU A 291 -9.38 11.31 3.97
CA GLU A 291 -8.29 10.44 3.51
C GLU A 291 -7.73 9.55 4.63
N ILE A 292 -7.57 10.09 5.84
CA ILE A 292 -7.09 9.32 7.01
C ILE A 292 -8.18 8.34 7.46
N GLN A 293 -9.45 8.74 7.43
CA GLN A 293 -10.57 7.85 7.75
C GLN A 293 -10.57 6.63 6.82
N ASN A 294 -10.56 6.85 5.51
CA ASN A 294 -10.53 5.78 4.52
C ASN A 294 -9.30 4.87 4.69
N TYR A 295 -8.14 5.46 5.02
CA TYR A 295 -6.91 4.71 5.27
C TYR A 295 -7.05 3.74 6.45
N ILE A 296 -7.57 4.22 7.59
CA ILE A 296 -7.80 3.39 8.78
C ILE A 296 -8.89 2.35 8.53
N GLU A 297 -10.01 2.76 7.94
CA GLU A 297 -11.19 1.91 7.69
C GLU A 297 -10.84 0.73 6.76
N THR A 298 -9.87 0.90 5.86
CA THR A 298 -9.39 -0.18 4.98
C THR A 298 -8.81 -1.37 5.75
N ASN A 299 -8.26 -1.17 6.96
CA ASN A 299 -7.64 -2.25 7.74
C ASN A 299 -8.15 -2.31 9.19
N LEU A 300 -9.37 -1.84 9.44
CA LEU A 300 -9.94 -1.77 10.78
C LEU A 300 -10.17 -3.15 11.42
N ASP A 301 -10.59 -4.13 10.60
CA ASP A 301 -10.76 -5.52 11.03
C ASP A 301 -9.47 -6.16 11.56
N TYR A 302 -8.31 -5.73 11.06
CA TYR A 302 -7.02 -6.19 11.57
C TYR A 302 -6.80 -5.70 13.01
N ILE A 303 -7.08 -4.43 13.31
CA ILE A 303 -7.00 -3.89 14.69
C ILE A 303 -7.93 -4.64 15.63
N PHE A 304 -9.17 -4.89 15.21
CA PHE A 304 -10.14 -5.61 16.03
C PHE A 304 -9.68 -7.02 16.36
N LYS A 305 -9.19 -7.75 15.35
CA LYS A 305 -8.61 -9.10 15.54
C LYS A 305 -7.36 -9.06 16.41
N LEU A 306 -6.50 -8.07 16.24
CA LEU A 306 -5.29 -7.92 17.06
C LEU A 306 -5.65 -7.73 18.54
N ILE A 307 -6.54 -6.79 18.85
CA ILE A 307 -7.00 -6.53 20.24
C ILE A 307 -7.69 -7.77 20.82
N TYR A 308 -8.59 -8.41 20.07
CA TYR A 308 -9.28 -9.61 20.52
C TYR A 308 -8.32 -10.77 20.82
N ASN A 309 -7.39 -11.04 19.91
CA ASN A 309 -6.40 -12.11 20.08
C ASN A 309 -5.47 -11.83 21.27
N SER A 310 -5.01 -10.59 21.43
CA SER A 310 -4.20 -10.19 22.59
C SER A 310 -4.97 -10.30 23.90
N PHE A 311 -6.27 -9.96 23.92
CA PHE A 311 -7.12 -10.20 25.07
C PHE A 311 -7.23 -11.70 25.40
N LYS A 312 -7.55 -12.54 24.42
CA LYS A 312 -7.67 -14.00 24.61
C LYS A 312 -6.38 -14.65 25.10
N GLN A 313 -5.23 -14.14 24.65
CA GLN A 313 -3.91 -14.64 25.03
C GLN A 313 -3.37 -14.01 26.31
N LYS A 314 -4.10 -13.08 26.95
CA LYS A 314 -3.64 -12.29 28.10
C LYS A 314 -2.32 -11.55 27.83
N THR A 315 -2.24 -10.93 26.65
CA THR A 315 -1.07 -10.19 26.16
C THR A 315 -1.42 -8.76 25.73
N LEU A 316 -2.50 -8.15 26.26
CA LEU A 316 -2.84 -6.75 25.98
C LEU A 316 -1.71 -5.78 26.36
N ASP A 317 -0.89 -6.11 27.35
CA ASP A 317 0.29 -5.35 27.77
C ASP A 317 1.40 -5.27 26.70
N LYS A 318 1.30 -6.08 25.64
CA LYS A 318 2.21 -6.04 24.48
C LYS A 318 1.75 -5.05 23.41
N ILE A 319 0.47 -4.67 23.39
CA ILE A 319 -0.12 -3.79 22.37
C ILE A 319 -0.61 -2.46 22.95
N PHE A 320 -0.98 -2.43 24.23
CA PHE A 320 -1.34 -1.23 24.98
C PHE A 320 -0.24 -0.92 25.98
N ILE A 321 0.38 0.23 25.82
CA ILE A 321 1.63 0.55 26.49
C ILE A 321 1.30 1.32 27.76
N THR A 322 1.39 0.60 28.88
CA THR A 322 1.26 1.22 30.21
C THR A 322 2.45 2.12 30.49
N GLU A 323 2.24 3.14 31.32
CA GLU A 323 3.34 3.87 31.97
C GLU A 323 4.39 2.88 32.54
N LYS A 324 5.56 2.84 31.91
CA LYS A 324 6.71 2.09 32.41
C LYS A 324 7.73 3.12 32.86
N TYR A 325 8.03 3.05 34.15
CA TYR A 325 8.91 3.91 34.91
C TYR A 325 10.05 4.54 34.11
N ILE A 326 10.13 5.87 34.18
CA ILE A 326 11.42 6.56 34.21
C ILE A 326 12.10 6.04 35.48
N ILE A 327 13.08 5.15 35.33
CA ILE A 327 14.15 5.15 36.32
C ILE A 327 14.94 6.42 35.99
N SER A 328 14.86 7.36 36.93
CA SER A 328 15.59 8.63 37.00
C SER A 328 17.05 8.50 36.60
#